data_AF-A0A520Z362-F1
#
_entry.id   AF-A0A520Z362-F1
#
_cell.length_a   1.000
_cell.length_b   1.000
_cell.length_c   1.000
_cell.angle_alpha   90.00
_cell.angle_beta   90.00
_cell.angle_gamma   90.00
#
_symmetry.space_group_name_H-M   'P 1'
#
loop_
_entity.id
_entity.type
_entity.pdbx_description
1 polymer ?
#
loop_
_entity_poly.entity_id
_entity_poly.type
_entity_poly.pdbx_seq_one_letter_code
_entity_poly.pdbx_strand_id
1 'polypeptide(L)'
;MRDFRRPRAFEAVSQQQPAPASICRAADLERIFQAAFLQQWRTCLRGGAAEPLYLPGREAGTPSTIFYRQDFFASALHEVAHWCLAGASRRQQQDYGYWYAPDGRNQNMQQRFELVEQKPQALEYLFALACGVPFRVSLDNLDGDIDAAREQRFALAVCQQAIQYCASDMPSRAATFLHALCLHYGQFEHGVAKSAMLGHLQQAKCNLSLSDKACPL
;
A
#
# COMPACT_ATOMS: atom_id res chain seq x y z
N MET A 1 24.59 39.76 16.52
CA MET A 1 23.16 39.58 16.21
C MET A 1 23.01 38.32 15.39
N ARG A 2 22.47 37.24 16.00
CA ARG A 2 22.26 35.95 15.33
C ARG A 2 20.89 36.00 14.65
N ASP A 3 20.88 35.81 13.33
CA ASP A 3 19.67 35.74 12.52
C ASP A 3 19.11 34.31 12.57
N PHE A 4 17.96 34.15 13.21
CA PHE A 4 17.21 32.90 13.31
C PHE A 4 16.31 32.75 12.07
N ARG A 5 16.82 32.11 11.01
CA ARG A 5 15.93 31.57 9.97
C ARG A 5 15.18 30.36 10.53
N ARG A 6 13.87 30.52 10.70
CA ARG A 6 12.91 29.47 11.06
C ARG A 6 12.93 28.35 10.00
N PRO A 7 13.03 27.06 10.38
CA PRO A 7 12.77 25.96 9.46
C PRO A 7 11.29 25.88 9.08
N ARG A 8 11.02 25.51 7.82
CA ARG A 8 9.67 25.27 7.26
C ARG A 8 9.02 24.09 7.99
N ALA A 9 7.71 24.19 8.23
CA ALA A 9 6.90 23.20 8.91
C ALA A 9 6.73 21.92 8.07
N PHE A 10 7.71 21.01 8.09
CA PHE A 10 7.52 19.61 7.70
C PHE A 10 8.67 18.72 8.19
N GLU A 11 9.06 18.81 9.46
CA GLU A 11 10.05 17.88 10.05
C GLU A 11 10.05 18.00 11.59
N ALA A 12 9.34 17.08 12.28
CA ALA A 12 9.36 16.84 13.73
C ALA A 12 8.22 15.86 14.09
N VAL A 13 8.34 14.72 14.77
CA VAL A 13 9.42 14.05 15.51
C VAL A 13 9.10 12.54 15.55
N SER A 14 10.08 11.67 15.30
CA SER A 14 10.20 10.38 16.00
C SER A 14 11.62 10.29 16.55
N GLN A 15 11.80 10.38 17.86
CA GLN A 15 13.09 10.23 18.55
C GLN A 15 13.33 8.77 18.97
N GLN A 16 13.26 7.88 18.00
CA GLN A 16 14.01 6.63 18.04
C GLN A 16 14.90 6.66 16.81
N GLN A 17 16.23 6.59 17.00
CA GLN A 17 17.13 6.39 15.86
C GLN A 17 16.66 5.11 15.16
N PRO A 18 16.17 5.16 13.91
CA PRO A 18 15.85 3.95 13.20
C PRO A 18 17.13 3.14 13.08
N ALA A 19 17.03 1.82 13.25
CA ALA A 19 18.06 0.91 12.77
C ALA A 19 18.45 1.33 11.34
N PRO A 20 19.73 1.22 10.93
CA PRO A 20 20.17 1.65 9.60
C PRO A 20 19.19 1.10 8.56
N ALA A 21 18.57 2.00 7.79
CA ALA A 21 17.46 1.65 6.91
C ALA A 21 17.88 0.47 6.02
N SER A 22 17.30 -0.70 6.29
CA SER A 22 17.49 -1.87 5.45
C SER A 22 17.12 -1.48 4.03
N ILE A 23 18.07 -1.61 3.10
CA ILE A 23 17.84 -1.29 1.69
C ILE A 23 16.70 -2.21 1.21
N CYS A 24 15.52 -1.63 0.96
CA CYS A 24 14.35 -2.35 0.49
C CYS A 24 14.45 -2.54 -1.03
N ARG A 25 14.53 -3.78 -1.51
CA ARG A 25 14.58 -4.09 -2.95
C ARG A 25 13.31 -4.82 -3.37
N ALA A 26 12.81 -4.54 -4.57
CA ALA A 26 11.60 -5.21 -5.05
C ALA A 26 11.80 -6.74 -5.20
N ALA A 27 13.03 -7.18 -5.47
CA ALA A 27 13.42 -8.60 -5.47
C ALA A 27 13.24 -9.29 -4.10
N ASP A 28 13.31 -8.55 -2.99
CA ASP A 28 13.02 -9.10 -1.66
C ASP A 28 11.53 -9.44 -1.55
N LEU A 29 10.66 -8.56 -2.05
CA LEU A 29 9.21 -8.78 -2.07
C LEU A 29 8.84 -9.98 -2.93
N GLU A 30 9.52 -10.19 -4.05
CA GLU A 30 9.36 -11.40 -4.85
C GLU A 30 9.63 -12.63 -3.99
N ARG A 31 10.84 -12.75 -3.44
CA ARG A 31 11.24 -13.90 -2.59
C ARG A 31 10.27 -14.15 -1.44
N ILE A 32 9.89 -13.09 -0.72
CA ILE A 32 8.95 -13.17 0.42
C ILE A 32 7.58 -13.66 -0.07
N PHE A 33 7.09 -13.10 -1.17
CA PHE A 33 5.80 -13.48 -1.75
C PHE A 33 5.79 -14.94 -2.20
N GLN A 34 6.81 -15.40 -2.94
CA GLN A 34 6.87 -16.78 -3.39
C GLN A 34 7.01 -17.76 -2.23
N ALA A 35 7.81 -17.44 -1.21
CA ALA A 35 7.89 -18.25 0.01
C ALA A 35 6.53 -18.38 0.71
N ALA A 36 5.73 -17.30 0.73
CA ALA A 36 4.42 -17.29 1.37
C ALA A 36 3.32 -17.98 0.54
N PHE A 37 3.35 -17.86 -0.79
CA PHE A 37 2.17 -18.14 -1.62
C PHE A 37 2.38 -19.10 -2.79
N LEU A 38 3.62 -19.43 -3.17
CA LEU A 38 3.84 -20.28 -4.34
C LEU A 38 3.28 -21.69 -4.13
N GLN A 39 3.54 -22.30 -2.97
CA GLN A 39 3.11 -23.67 -2.70
C GLN A 39 1.58 -23.77 -2.54
N GLN A 40 0.99 -22.91 -1.71
CA GLN A 40 -0.44 -23.00 -1.37
C GLN A 40 -1.33 -22.38 -2.45
N TRP A 41 -0.92 -21.25 -3.04
CA TRP A 41 -1.75 -20.46 -3.96
C TRP A 41 -1.29 -20.53 -5.41
N ARG A 42 -0.18 -21.23 -5.69
CA ARG A 42 0.39 -21.34 -7.05
C ARG A 42 0.51 -19.99 -7.74
N THR A 43 0.89 -18.96 -6.99
CA THR A 43 1.03 -17.59 -7.50
C THR A 43 2.43 -17.08 -7.22
N CYS A 44 3.02 -16.36 -8.18
CA CYS A 44 4.30 -15.68 -8.02
C CYS A 44 4.16 -14.18 -8.33
N LEU A 45 5.03 -13.38 -7.73
CA LEU A 45 5.23 -11.96 -8.03
C LEU A 45 6.45 -11.80 -8.95
N ARG A 46 6.41 -10.90 -9.93
CA ARG A 46 7.55 -10.65 -10.84
C ARG A 46 7.63 -9.18 -11.22
N GLY A 47 8.83 -8.61 -11.14
CA GLY A 47 9.11 -7.27 -11.66
C GLY A 47 9.49 -7.29 -13.13
N GLY A 48 9.96 -6.12 -13.59
CA GLY A 48 10.46 -5.87 -14.94
C GLY A 48 9.37 -5.63 -15.98
N ALA A 49 8.10 -5.56 -15.60
CA ALA A 49 7.01 -5.33 -16.54
C ALA A 49 6.87 -3.84 -16.90
N ALA A 50 6.43 -3.54 -18.13
CA ALA A 50 6.13 -2.17 -18.52
C ALA A 50 4.90 -1.64 -17.76
N GLU A 51 3.89 -2.50 -17.62
CA GLU A 51 2.63 -2.23 -16.94
C GLU A 51 2.33 -3.33 -15.92
N PRO A 52 1.64 -3.01 -14.81
CA PRO A 52 1.13 -4.02 -13.90
C PRO A 52 0.11 -4.93 -14.60
N LEU A 53 0.12 -6.21 -14.25
CA LEU A 53 -0.77 -7.19 -14.86
C LEU A 53 -0.88 -8.45 -13.99
N TYR A 54 -2.10 -8.92 -13.76
CA TYR A 54 -2.31 -10.29 -13.28
C TYR A 54 -2.65 -11.26 -14.40
N LEU A 55 -1.89 -12.35 -14.51
CA LEU A 55 -2.15 -13.47 -15.40
C LEU A 55 -2.50 -14.74 -14.60
N PRO A 56 -3.70 -15.34 -14.81
CA PRO A 56 -4.02 -16.63 -14.22
C PRO A 56 -3.17 -17.74 -14.86
N GLY A 57 -2.68 -18.68 -14.06
CA GLY A 57 -2.02 -19.89 -14.56
C GLY A 57 -3.03 -20.81 -15.23
N ARG A 58 -3.12 -20.76 -16.57
CA ARG A 58 -4.10 -21.53 -17.36
C ARG A 58 -3.66 -22.95 -17.68
N GLU A 59 -2.35 -23.19 -17.69
CA GLU A 59 -1.76 -24.48 -18.05
C GLU A 59 -1.35 -25.28 -16.81
N ALA A 60 -1.40 -26.62 -16.92
CA ALA A 60 -0.94 -27.50 -15.86
C ALA A 60 0.55 -27.25 -15.59
N GLY A 61 0.89 -26.99 -14.33
CA GLY A 61 2.27 -26.67 -13.93
C GLY A 61 2.60 -25.18 -13.94
N THR A 62 1.85 -24.34 -14.66
CA THR A 62 2.12 -22.89 -14.74
C THR A 62 1.47 -22.16 -13.56
N PRO A 63 2.23 -21.43 -12.71
CA PRO A 63 1.66 -20.61 -11.66
C PRO A 63 1.00 -19.35 -12.23
N SER A 64 -0.01 -18.82 -11.54
CA SER A 64 -0.47 -17.45 -11.78
C SER A 64 0.66 -16.46 -11.49
N THR A 65 0.70 -15.36 -12.23
CA THR A 65 1.76 -14.36 -12.08
C THR A 65 1.16 -12.98 -11.88
N ILE A 66 1.64 -12.29 -10.86
CA ILE A 66 1.40 -10.87 -10.61
C ILE A 66 2.63 -10.14 -11.14
N PHE A 67 2.45 -9.29 -12.15
CA PHE A 67 3.49 -8.43 -12.67
C PHE A 67 3.34 -7.03 -12.09
N TYR A 68 4.44 -6.45 -11.62
CA TYR A 68 4.49 -5.05 -11.19
C TYR A 68 5.44 -4.24 -12.09
N ARG A 69 5.23 -2.92 -12.12
CA ARG A 69 5.94 -2.04 -13.05
C ARG A 69 7.42 -1.94 -12.66
N GLN A 70 8.28 -2.26 -13.62
CA GLN A 70 9.74 -2.19 -13.52
C GLN A 70 10.22 -2.89 -12.24
N ASP A 71 11.14 -2.28 -11.49
CA ASP A 71 11.62 -2.74 -10.19
C ASP A 71 11.09 -1.86 -9.03
N PHE A 72 9.96 -1.20 -9.24
CA PHE A 72 9.41 -0.25 -8.27
C PHE A 72 8.80 -0.97 -7.06
N PHE A 73 9.41 -0.75 -5.90
CA PHE A 73 9.00 -1.37 -4.63
C PHE A 73 7.53 -1.08 -4.27
N ALA A 74 7.09 0.18 -4.42
CA ALA A 74 5.71 0.57 -4.16
C ALA A 74 4.73 -0.14 -5.11
N SER A 75 5.08 -0.26 -6.40
CA SER A 75 4.25 -1.00 -7.37
C SER A 75 4.10 -2.47 -6.97
N ALA A 76 5.17 -3.13 -6.52
CA ALA A 76 5.09 -4.49 -6.02
C ALA A 76 4.15 -4.64 -4.80
N LEU A 77 4.24 -3.72 -3.82
CA LEU A 77 3.34 -3.73 -2.67
C LEU A 77 1.87 -3.53 -3.07
N HIS A 78 1.63 -2.59 -3.98
CA HIS A 78 0.31 -2.26 -4.50
C HIS A 78 -0.33 -3.47 -5.20
N GLU A 79 0.38 -4.12 -6.12
CA GLU A 79 -0.14 -5.29 -6.83
C GLU A 79 -0.44 -6.47 -5.90
N VAL A 80 0.39 -6.68 -4.87
CA VAL A 80 0.11 -7.70 -3.84
C VAL A 80 -1.14 -7.35 -3.04
N ALA A 81 -1.36 -6.08 -2.72
CA ALA A 81 -2.57 -5.63 -2.03
C ALA A 81 -3.85 -5.92 -2.86
N HIS A 82 -3.83 -5.60 -4.16
CA HIS A 82 -4.91 -5.97 -5.08
C HIS A 82 -5.15 -7.46 -5.10
N TRP A 83 -4.08 -8.25 -5.26
CA TRP A 83 -4.19 -9.71 -5.27
C TRP A 83 -4.81 -10.25 -3.98
N CYS A 84 -4.40 -9.74 -2.81
CA CYS A 84 -4.91 -10.15 -1.50
C CYS A 84 -6.42 -9.94 -1.34
N LEU A 85 -6.99 -8.93 -2.02
CA LEU A 85 -8.42 -8.61 -2.01
C LEU A 85 -9.21 -9.34 -3.10
N ALA A 86 -8.58 -9.69 -4.23
CA ALA A 86 -9.24 -10.37 -5.33
C ALA A 86 -9.73 -11.77 -4.92
N GLY A 87 -11.04 -11.99 -4.90
CA GLY A 87 -11.67 -13.29 -4.58
C GLY A 87 -11.35 -14.41 -5.57
N ALA A 88 -11.72 -15.65 -5.25
CA ALA A 88 -11.37 -16.83 -6.05
C ALA A 88 -11.81 -16.71 -7.53
N SER A 89 -13.05 -16.28 -7.78
CA SER A 89 -13.57 -16.09 -9.15
C SER A 89 -12.85 -14.99 -9.92
N ARG A 90 -12.41 -13.92 -9.25
CA ARG A 90 -11.65 -12.84 -9.89
C ARG A 90 -10.25 -13.31 -10.29
N ARG A 91 -9.60 -14.13 -9.47
CA ARG A 91 -8.28 -14.70 -9.79
C ARG A 91 -8.29 -15.70 -10.95
N GLN A 92 -9.44 -16.01 -11.53
CA GLN A 92 -9.54 -16.76 -12.78
C GLN A 92 -9.52 -15.85 -14.02
N GLN A 93 -9.57 -14.54 -13.83
CA GLN A 93 -9.63 -13.55 -14.89
C GLN A 93 -8.30 -12.81 -14.98
N GLN A 94 -7.91 -12.43 -16.19
CA GLN A 94 -6.82 -11.48 -16.39
C GLN A 94 -7.16 -10.19 -15.66
N ASP A 95 -6.16 -9.66 -14.95
CA ASP A 95 -6.29 -8.45 -14.12
C ASP A 95 -7.51 -8.44 -13.20
N TYR A 96 -7.84 -9.61 -12.64
CA TYR A 96 -8.97 -9.79 -11.72
C TYR A 96 -10.36 -9.45 -12.30
N GLY A 97 -10.45 -9.20 -13.62
CA GLY A 97 -11.63 -8.68 -14.28
C GLY A 97 -11.92 -7.21 -13.95
N TYR A 98 -10.93 -6.45 -13.48
CA TYR A 98 -11.06 -5.01 -13.31
C TYR A 98 -11.14 -4.29 -14.66
N TRP A 99 -11.79 -3.14 -14.66
CA TRP A 99 -11.86 -2.26 -15.81
C TRP A 99 -10.90 -1.10 -15.60
N TYR A 100 -10.02 -0.86 -16.57
CA TYR A 100 -9.18 0.33 -16.60
C TYR A 100 -9.95 1.49 -17.23
N ALA A 101 -10.05 2.60 -16.49
CA ALA A 101 -10.42 3.89 -17.06
C ALA A 101 -9.12 4.66 -17.37
N PRO A 102 -8.97 5.25 -18.57
CA PRO A 102 -7.81 6.08 -18.88
C PRO A 102 -7.79 7.34 -18.01
N ASP A 103 -6.64 8.04 -18.04
CA ASP A 103 -6.48 9.38 -17.46
C ASP A 103 -7.54 10.37 -17.97
N GLY A 104 -7.78 11.43 -17.19
CA GLY A 104 -8.82 12.42 -17.49
C GLY A 104 -10.19 12.00 -16.96
N ARG A 105 -10.22 11.24 -15.86
CA ARG A 105 -11.46 10.80 -15.23
C ARG A 105 -12.25 12.00 -14.71
N ASN A 106 -13.54 12.06 -15.06
CA ASN A 106 -14.45 13.04 -14.47
C ASN A 106 -14.67 12.74 -12.97
N GLN A 107 -15.32 13.67 -12.27
CA GLN A 107 -15.54 13.55 -10.82
C GLN A 107 -16.23 12.25 -10.40
N ASN A 108 -17.25 11.78 -11.14
CA ASN A 108 -17.97 10.55 -10.82
C ASN A 108 -17.09 9.30 -11.00
N MET A 109 -16.33 9.25 -12.09
CA MET A 109 -15.38 8.17 -12.36
C MET A 109 -14.28 8.13 -11.30
N GLN A 110 -13.77 9.29 -10.91
CA GLN A 110 -12.76 9.40 -9.86
C GLN A 110 -13.30 8.95 -8.48
N GLN A 111 -14.55 9.28 -8.14
CA GLN A 111 -15.18 8.77 -6.91
C GLN A 111 -15.30 7.24 -6.93
N ARG A 112 -15.65 6.64 -8.08
CA ARG A 112 -15.70 5.18 -8.22
C ARG A 112 -14.33 4.54 -8.05
N PHE A 113 -13.29 5.18 -8.60
CA PHE A 113 -11.90 4.77 -8.40
C PHE A 113 -11.53 4.79 -6.92
N GLU A 114 -11.74 5.90 -6.22
CA GLU A 114 -11.43 6.02 -4.80
C GLU A 114 -12.12 4.93 -3.96
N LEU A 115 -13.38 4.59 -4.28
CA LEU A 115 -14.10 3.52 -3.59
C LEU A 115 -13.46 2.14 -3.77
N VAL A 116 -12.93 1.84 -4.95
CA VAL A 116 -12.27 0.54 -5.22
C VAL A 116 -10.84 0.50 -4.68
N GLU A 117 -10.16 1.65 -4.64
CA GLU A 117 -8.76 1.80 -4.23
C GLU A 117 -8.55 1.97 -2.72
N GLN A 118 -9.57 2.39 -1.99
CA GLN A 118 -9.44 2.60 -0.54
C GLN A 118 -8.89 1.37 0.19
N LYS A 119 -9.37 0.17 -0.16
CA LYS A 119 -8.96 -1.09 0.49
C LYS A 119 -7.58 -1.57 0.03
N PRO A 120 -7.25 -1.63 -1.27
CA PRO A 120 -5.91 -1.91 -1.74
C PRO A 120 -4.87 -0.99 -1.11
N GLN A 121 -5.06 0.33 -1.17
CA GLN A 121 -4.10 1.29 -0.64
C GLN A 121 -3.98 1.24 0.89
N ALA A 122 -5.04 0.80 1.60
CA ALA A 122 -4.94 0.54 3.04
C ALA A 122 -4.06 -0.68 3.37
N LEU A 123 -4.11 -1.75 2.57
CA LEU A 123 -3.17 -2.87 2.71
C LEU A 123 -1.76 -2.49 2.29
N GLU A 124 -1.61 -1.73 1.20
CA GLU A 124 -0.34 -1.19 0.75
C GLU A 124 0.33 -0.37 1.86
N TYR A 125 -0.43 0.50 2.55
CA TYR A 125 0.08 1.27 3.67
C TYR A 125 0.59 0.37 4.81
N LEU A 126 -0.15 -0.68 5.17
CA LEU A 126 0.28 -1.63 6.20
C LEU A 126 1.54 -2.39 5.79
N PHE A 127 1.65 -2.79 4.52
CA PHE A 127 2.86 -3.43 4.01
C PHE A 127 4.05 -2.48 3.99
N ALA A 128 3.85 -1.22 3.59
CA ALA A 128 4.88 -0.19 3.61
C ALA A 128 5.40 0.04 5.03
N LEU A 129 4.50 0.12 6.03
CA LEU A 129 4.87 0.18 7.44
C LEU A 129 5.70 -1.04 7.86
N ALA A 130 5.28 -2.26 7.49
CA ALA A 130 6.03 -3.49 7.79
C ALA A 130 7.43 -3.51 7.18
N CYS A 131 7.64 -2.85 6.05
CA CYS A 131 8.94 -2.72 5.40
C CYS A 131 9.76 -1.52 5.91
N GLY A 132 9.16 -0.59 6.66
CA GLY A 132 9.83 0.63 7.12
C GLY A 132 10.02 1.67 6.00
N VAL A 133 9.17 1.63 4.96
CA VAL A 133 9.23 2.57 3.82
C VAL A 133 8.08 3.59 3.88
N PRO A 134 8.27 4.81 3.34
CA PRO A 134 7.20 5.79 3.29
C PRO A 134 6.06 5.34 2.36
N PHE A 135 4.84 5.70 2.73
CA PHE A 135 3.63 5.48 1.93
C PHE A 135 3.00 6.83 1.56
N ARG A 136 2.47 6.91 0.33
CA ARG A 136 1.64 8.02 -0.15
C ARG A 136 0.47 7.44 -0.92
N VAL A 137 -0.71 8.02 -0.76
CA VAL A 137 -1.86 7.62 -1.56
C VAL A 137 -1.67 8.02 -3.02
N SER A 138 -2.23 7.23 -3.93
CA SER A 138 -2.29 7.55 -5.36
C SER A 138 -3.75 7.77 -5.77
N LEU A 139 -4.04 8.93 -6.34
CA LEU A 139 -5.34 9.20 -6.95
C LEU A 139 -5.36 8.88 -8.46
N ASP A 140 -4.21 8.48 -9.03
CA ASP A 140 -4.04 7.95 -10.39
C ASP A 140 -4.86 8.69 -11.47
N ASN A 141 -4.75 10.01 -11.50
CA ASN A 141 -5.45 10.86 -12.47
C ASN A 141 -4.59 12.08 -12.79
N LEU A 142 -3.56 11.89 -13.62
CA LEU A 142 -2.55 12.92 -13.92
C LEU A 142 -3.15 14.12 -14.65
N ASP A 143 -4.13 13.86 -15.53
CA ASP A 143 -4.85 14.88 -16.30
C ASP A 143 -6.13 15.38 -15.60
N GLY A 144 -6.37 14.91 -14.37
CA GLY A 144 -7.56 15.26 -13.59
C GLY A 144 -7.35 16.46 -12.67
N ASP A 145 -8.43 17.18 -12.39
CA ASP A 145 -8.45 18.23 -11.37
C ASP A 145 -8.53 17.60 -9.97
N ILE A 146 -7.35 17.24 -9.44
CA ILE A 146 -7.17 16.69 -8.09
C ILE A 146 -6.56 17.78 -7.20
N ASP A 147 -7.39 18.35 -6.33
CA ASP A 147 -6.93 19.31 -5.32
C ASP A 147 -6.33 18.61 -4.08
N ALA A 148 -5.52 19.37 -3.33
CA ALA A 148 -4.87 18.89 -2.11
C ALA A 148 -5.90 18.43 -1.05
N ALA A 149 -7.08 19.05 -1.01
CA ALA A 149 -8.13 18.69 -0.06
C ALA A 149 -8.73 17.30 -0.38
N ARG A 150 -8.84 16.94 -1.66
CA ARG A 150 -9.30 15.63 -2.12
C ARG A 150 -8.27 14.55 -1.82
N GLU A 151 -7.00 14.81 -2.11
CA GLU A 151 -5.90 13.91 -1.73
C GLU A 151 -5.90 13.64 -0.23
N GLN A 152 -6.05 14.69 0.58
CA GLN A 152 -6.11 14.58 2.04
C GLN A 152 -7.33 13.78 2.53
N ARG A 153 -8.53 14.02 1.98
CA ARG A 153 -9.73 13.22 2.30
C ARG A 153 -9.53 11.75 1.95
N PHE A 154 -8.91 11.45 0.81
CA PHE A 154 -8.63 10.08 0.41
C PHE A 154 -7.56 9.43 1.31
N ALA A 155 -6.49 10.15 1.65
CA ALA A 155 -5.49 9.70 2.63
C ALA A 155 -6.11 9.38 3.99
N LEU A 156 -7.05 10.21 4.47
CA LEU A 156 -7.79 9.95 5.69
C LEU A 156 -8.64 8.68 5.58
N ALA A 157 -9.34 8.48 4.46
CA ALA A 157 -10.15 7.29 4.21
C ALA A 157 -9.31 6.01 4.17
N VAL A 158 -8.14 6.04 3.51
CA VAL A 158 -7.17 4.95 3.47
C VAL A 158 -6.62 4.65 4.87
N CYS A 159 -6.22 5.68 5.63
CA CYS A 159 -5.71 5.52 6.99
C CYS A 159 -6.77 4.91 7.93
N GLN A 160 -8.04 5.31 7.79
CA GLN A 160 -9.14 4.74 8.57
C GLN A 160 -9.37 3.25 8.23
N GLN A 161 -9.30 2.88 6.95
CA GLN A 161 -9.43 1.50 6.52
C GLN A 161 -8.24 0.64 7.01
N ALA A 162 -7.02 1.19 7.06
CA ALA A 162 -5.86 0.51 7.63
C ALA A 162 -6.02 0.27 9.14
N ILE A 163 -6.51 1.27 9.88
CA ILE A 163 -6.86 1.13 11.31
C ILE A 163 -7.88 0.00 11.51
N GLN A 164 -8.91 -0.06 10.66
CA GLN A 164 -9.90 -1.12 10.73
C GLN A 164 -9.25 -2.50 10.53
N TYR A 165 -8.37 -2.68 9.55
CA TYR A 165 -7.66 -3.95 9.36
C TYR A 165 -6.76 -4.35 10.53
N CYS A 166 -6.23 -3.39 11.29
CA CYS A 166 -5.50 -3.68 12.52
C CYS A 166 -6.43 -4.07 13.68
N ALA A 167 -7.60 -3.44 13.77
CA ALA A 167 -8.57 -3.63 14.86
C ALA A 167 -9.51 -4.83 14.66
N SER A 168 -9.77 -5.23 13.42
CA SER A 168 -10.64 -6.34 13.04
C SER A 168 -9.94 -7.30 12.07
N ASP A 169 -10.70 -8.15 11.37
CA ASP A 169 -10.15 -9.16 10.47
C ASP A 169 -9.70 -8.57 9.13
N MET A 170 -8.40 -8.71 8.87
CA MET A 170 -7.78 -8.51 7.56
C MET A 170 -7.91 -9.78 6.71
N PRO A 171 -7.99 -9.69 5.37
CA PRO A 171 -7.92 -10.87 4.50
C PRO A 171 -6.73 -11.76 4.85
N SER A 172 -6.95 -13.08 4.96
CA SER A 172 -5.92 -14.04 5.44
C SER A 172 -4.61 -13.95 4.66
N ARG A 173 -4.67 -13.79 3.33
CA ARG A 173 -3.48 -13.61 2.48
C ARG A 173 -2.72 -12.34 2.83
N ALA A 174 -3.40 -11.23 3.09
CA ALA A 174 -2.75 -10.00 3.50
C ALA A 174 -2.11 -10.15 4.88
N ALA A 175 -2.77 -10.83 5.83
CA ALA A 175 -2.19 -11.11 7.14
C ALA A 175 -0.93 -11.98 7.05
N THR A 176 -0.92 -13.00 6.19
CA THR A 176 0.26 -13.83 5.92
C THR A 176 1.40 -13.00 5.34
N PHE A 177 1.12 -12.16 4.33
CA PHE A 177 2.16 -11.33 3.72
C PHE A 177 2.71 -10.30 4.70
N LEU A 178 1.84 -9.60 5.42
CA LEU A 178 2.22 -8.62 6.45
C LEU A 178 3.15 -9.24 7.49
N HIS A 179 2.80 -10.43 7.98
CA HIS A 179 3.64 -11.15 8.93
C HIS A 179 5.02 -11.45 8.32
N ALA A 180 5.07 -11.99 7.10
CA ALA A 180 6.34 -12.30 6.43
C ALA A 180 7.23 -11.06 6.22
N LEU A 181 6.63 -9.90 5.91
CA LEU A 181 7.34 -8.62 5.81
C LEU A 181 7.91 -8.18 7.18
N CYS A 182 7.10 -8.22 8.24
CA CYS A 182 7.57 -7.88 9.59
C CYS A 182 8.75 -8.75 10.04
N LEU A 183 8.71 -10.06 9.74
CA LEU A 183 9.82 -10.98 10.05
C LEU A 183 11.08 -10.62 9.27
N HIS A 184 10.95 -10.26 8.00
CA HIS A 184 12.09 -9.98 7.13
C HIS A 184 12.75 -8.64 7.45
N TYR A 185 11.97 -7.57 7.60
CA TYR A 185 12.48 -6.22 7.76
C TYR A 185 12.67 -5.80 9.23
N GLY A 186 12.19 -6.61 10.18
CA GLY A 186 12.44 -6.42 11.62
C GLY A 186 11.85 -5.14 12.21
N GLN A 187 10.87 -4.51 11.54
CA GLN A 187 10.29 -3.23 11.96
C GLN A 187 9.39 -3.35 13.19
N PHE A 188 8.93 -4.56 13.51
CA PHE A 188 8.04 -4.82 14.62
C PHE A 188 8.44 -6.09 15.36
N GLU A 189 8.39 -6.05 16.68
CA GLU A 189 8.59 -7.24 17.51
C GLU A 189 7.48 -8.27 17.27
N HIS A 190 7.84 -9.55 17.40
CA HIS A 190 6.92 -10.66 17.16
C HIS A 190 5.72 -10.58 18.11
N GLY A 191 4.50 -10.71 17.59
CA GLY A 191 3.27 -10.73 18.39
C GLY A 191 2.67 -9.36 18.75
N VAL A 192 3.39 -8.24 18.55
CA VAL A 192 2.88 -6.89 18.85
C VAL A 192 2.70 -5.99 17.61
N ALA A 193 3.03 -6.49 16.42
CA ALA A 193 3.02 -5.71 15.17
C ALA A 193 1.70 -4.97 14.92
N LYS A 194 0.54 -5.63 15.11
CA LYS A 194 -0.77 -4.97 14.91
C LYS A 194 -1.00 -3.80 15.86
N SER A 195 -0.62 -3.93 17.13
CA SER A 195 -0.78 -2.87 18.14
C SER A 195 0.13 -1.67 17.85
N ALA A 196 1.39 -1.94 17.52
CA ALA A 196 2.36 -0.90 17.16
C ALA A 196 1.95 -0.15 15.88
N MET A 197 1.52 -0.89 14.84
CA MET A 197 0.98 -0.29 13.62
C MET A 197 -0.28 0.54 13.90
N LEU A 198 -1.19 0.06 14.76
CA LEU A 198 -2.39 0.79 15.14
C LEU A 198 -2.04 2.14 15.79
N GLY A 199 -1.05 2.18 16.68
CA GLY A 199 -0.56 3.43 17.28
C GLY A 199 -0.02 4.43 16.25
N HIS A 200 0.82 3.95 15.32
CA HIS A 200 1.33 4.77 14.21
C HIS A 200 0.20 5.34 13.35
N LEU A 201 -0.79 4.51 13.00
CA LEU A 201 -1.92 4.92 12.17
C LEU A 201 -2.84 5.91 12.89
N GLN A 202 -3.06 5.75 14.20
CA GLN A 202 -3.83 6.70 14.99
C GLN A 202 -3.15 8.08 15.03
N GLN A 203 -1.82 8.12 15.18
CA GLN A 203 -1.06 9.37 15.11
C GLN A 203 -1.14 10.01 13.71
N ALA A 204 -0.97 9.21 12.65
CA ALA A 204 -1.07 9.67 11.27
C ALA A 204 -2.46 10.26 10.98
N LYS A 205 -3.53 9.59 11.43
CA LYS A 205 -4.91 10.08 11.33
C LYS A 205 -5.08 11.43 12.03
N CYS A 206 -4.53 11.60 13.22
CA CYS A 206 -4.57 12.87 13.96
C CYS A 206 -3.90 13.99 13.17
N ASN A 207 -2.71 13.74 12.61
CA ASN A 207 -1.97 14.73 11.81
C ASN A 207 -2.73 15.14 10.53
N LEU A 208 -3.34 14.17 9.84
CA LEU A 208 -4.18 14.42 8.67
C LEU A 208 -5.42 15.25 9.04
N SER A 209 -6.07 14.96 10.16
CA SER A 209 -7.27 15.68 10.61
C SER A 209 -6.99 17.11 11.08
N LEU A 210 -5.79 17.38 11.60
CA LEU A 210 -5.39 18.73 12.03
C LEU A 210 -5.05 19.64 10.86
N SER A 211 -4.50 19.06 9.78
CA SER A 211 -4.15 19.80 8.56
C SER A 211 -5.40 20.30 7.82
N ASP A 212 -6.55 19.60 7.95
CA ASP A 212 -7.85 20.00 7.39
C ASP A 212 -8.41 21.27 8.07
N LYS A 213 -8.05 21.52 9.33
CA LYS A 213 -8.54 22.67 10.11
C LYS A 213 -7.72 23.94 9.93
N ALA A 214 -6.55 23.84 9.30
CA ALA A 214 -5.61 24.96 9.13
C ALA A 214 -5.81 25.74 7.82
N CYS A 215 -6.75 25.34 6.96
CA CYS A 215 -7.10 26.04 5.74
C CYS A 215 -8.48 26.71 5.90
N PRO A 216 -8.57 27.92 6.50
CA PRO A 216 -9.76 28.74 6.32
C PRO A 216 -9.78 29.28 4.88
N LEU A 217 -10.97 29.23 4.26
CA LEU A 217 -11.30 29.89 3.00
C LEU A 217 -10.87 31.36 2.98
#